data_AF-A0A534K778-F1
#
_entry.id   AF-A0A534K778-F1
#
_cell.length_a   1.000
_cell.length_b   1.000
_cell.length_c   1.000
_cell.angle_alpha   90.00
_cell.angle_beta   90.00
_cell.angle_gamma   90.00
#
_symmetry.space_group_name_H-M   'P 1'
#
loop_
_entity.id
_entity.type
_entity.pdbx_description
1 polymer ?
#
loop_
_entity_poly.entity_id
_entity_poly.type
_entity_poly.pdbx_seq_one_letter_code
_entity_poly.pdbx_strand_id
1 'polypeptide(L)'
;MAAPGPGAPSGWTRRVPGGAVLGFIFLSGGLWLGSLLAWEIGQAELVVVLLALGAFLPLLGLAARLRSRPLWALQVPDDAQRVAGVVRATLGERPPTAVTPAEAGHGGLFRGCEPLFRIDQPPCLLGVRRFPGDSSITLLLLPESSDREALDRLRAAIGRRVLPPG
;
A
#
# COMPACT_ATOMS: atom_id res chain seq x y z
N MET A 1 15.96 32.64 -8.48
CA MET A 1 16.01 31.16 -8.57
C MET A 1 15.54 30.61 -7.24
N ALA A 2 14.27 30.18 -7.16
CA ALA A 2 13.72 29.57 -5.96
C ALA A 2 14.05 28.07 -5.97
N ALA A 3 14.58 27.55 -4.87
CA ALA A 3 14.81 26.12 -4.69
C ALA A 3 13.46 25.37 -4.78
N PRO A 4 13.39 24.23 -5.48
CA PRO A 4 12.16 23.45 -5.56
C PRO A 4 11.76 22.98 -4.16
N GLY A 5 10.55 23.33 -3.74
CA GLY A 5 10.00 22.96 -2.44
C GLY A 5 9.89 21.43 -2.27
N PRO A 6 9.95 20.92 -1.02
CA PRO A 6 9.90 19.50 -0.73
C PRO A 6 8.47 18.97 -0.94
N GLY A 7 8.13 18.59 -2.17
CA GLY A 7 6.78 18.09 -2.45
C GLY A 7 6.38 17.89 -3.91
N ALA A 8 7.32 17.78 -4.85
CA ALA A 8 6.96 17.47 -6.23
C ALA A 8 6.28 16.08 -6.33
N PRO A 9 5.17 15.92 -7.08
CA PRO A 9 4.43 14.67 -7.19
C PRO A 9 5.31 13.63 -7.88
N SER A 10 5.82 12.69 -7.10
CA SER A 10 6.84 11.71 -7.51
C SER A 10 6.29 10.56 -8.37
N GLY A 11 5.15 10.76 -9.04
CA GLY A 11 4.39 9.70 -9.74
C GLY A 11 3.80 8.62 -8.81
N TRP A 12 4.17 8.64 -7.53
CA TRP A 12 3.69 7.70 -6.53
C TRP A 12 2.27 8.03 -6.08
N THR A 13 1.38 7.05 -6.19
CA THR A 13 0.00 7.10 -5.71
C THR A 13 -0.17 6.24 -4.47
N ARG A 14 -1.01 6.66 -3.52
CA ARG A 14 -1.37 5.82 -2.37
C ARG A 14 -2.46 4.85 -2.79
N ARG A 15 -2.28 3.56 -2.48
CA ARG A 15 -3.25 2.50 -2.75
C ARG A 15 -3.82 1.96 -1.44
N VAL A 16 -5.08 1.53 -1.51
CA VAL A 16 -5.76 0.85 -0.40
C VAL A 16 -5.48 -0.64 -0.53
N PRO A 17 -4.92 -1.31 0.50
CA PRO A 17 -4.78 -2.76 0.49
C PRO A 17 -6.16 -3.44 0.37
N GLY A 18 -6.31 -4.41 -0.54
CA GLY A 18 -7.60 -5.09 -0.74
C GLY A 18 -8.16 -5.73 0.53
N GLY A 19 -7.29 -6.27 1.39
CA GLY A 19 -7.69 -6.82 2.70
C GLY A 19 -8.27 -5.77 3.67
N ALA A 20 -7.87 -4.49 3.56
CA ALA A 20 -8.46 -3.42 4.36
C ALA A 20 -9.90 -3.12 3.91
N VAL A 21 -10.16 -3.18 2.59
CA VAL A 21 -11.50 -3.04 2.02
C VAL A 21 -12.39 -4.21 2.44
N LEU A 22 -11.88 -5.45 2.35
CA LEU A 22 -12.63 -6.62 2.80
C LEU A 22 -12.97 -6.54 4.29
N GLY A 23 -12.02 -6.17 5.15
CA GLY A 23 -12.27 -5.98 6.57
C GLY A 23 -13.34 -4.92 6.85
N PHE A 24 -13.32 -3.80 6.11
CA PHE A 24 -14.37 -2.79 6.17
C PHE A 24 -15.74 -3.37 5.79
N ILE A 25 -15.83 -4.11 4.68
CA ILE A 25 -17.08 -4.70 4.20
C ILE A 25 -17.65 -5.70 5.23
N PHE A 26 -16.82 -6.64 5.72
CA PHE A 26 -17.28 -7.65 6.67
C PHE A 26 -17.72 -7.04 8.00
N LEU A 27 -16.97 -6.07 8.52
CA LEU A 27 -17.34 -5.39 9.77
C LEU A 27 -18.64 -4.58 9.60
N SER A 28 -18.75 -3.83 8.50
CA SER A 28 -19.96 -3.05 8.21
C SER A 28 -21.18 -3.95 8.03
N GLY A 29 -21.04 -5.01 7.22
CA GLY A 29 -22.11 -5.97 6.97
C GLY A 29 -22.53 -6.72 8.24
N GLY A 30 -21.57 -7.12 9.09
CA GLY A 30 -21.84 -7.78 10.37
C GLY A 30 -22.60 -6.89 11.35
N LEU A 31 -22.21 -5.61 11.47
CA LEU A 31 -22.90 -4.64 12.34
C LEU A 31 -24.31 -4.34 11.84
N TRP A 32 -24.48 -4.19 10.52
CA TRP A 32 -25.80 -4.03 9.91
C TRP A 32 -26.71 -5.25 10.10
N LEU A 33 -26.19 -6.44 9.85
CA LEU A 33 -26.94 -7.68 10.06
C LEU A 33 -27.31 -7.86 11.54
N GLY A 34 -26.40 -7.55 12.46
CA GLY A 34 -26.68 -7.53 13.89
C GLY A 34 -27.79 -6.56 14.26
N SER A 35 -27.81 -5.37 13.65
CA SER A 35 -28.88 -4.38 13.86
C SER A 35 -30.24 -4.90 13.41
N LEU A 36 -30.31 -5.60 12.27
CA LEU A 36 -31.56 -6.21 11.79
C LEU A 36 -32.03 -7.33 12.72
N LEU A 37 -31.11 -8.18 13.20
CA LEU A 37 -31.46 -9.23 14.16
C LEU A 37 -31.93 -8.65 15.50
N ALA A 38 -31.30 -7.58 15.99
CA ALA A 38 -31.70 -6.88 17.21
C ALA A 38 -33.11 -6.28 17.08
N TRP A 39 -33.47 -5.79 15.90
CA TRP A 39 -34.80 -5.30 15.59
C TRP A 39 -35.85 -6.42 15.67
N GLU A 40 -35.58 -7.58 15.06
CA GLU A 40 -36.50 -8.73 15.08
C GLU A 40 -36.83 -9.24 16.50
N ILE A 41 -35.88 -9.14 17.43
CA ILE A 41 -36.08 -9.53 18.84
C ILE A 41 -36.58 -8.37 19.73
N GLY A 42 -36.95 -7.23 19.13
CA GLY A 42 -37.52 -6.07 19.84
C GLY A 42 -36.54 -5.27 20.70
N GLN A 43 -35.23 -5.42 20.48
CA GLN A 43 -34.18 -4.78 21.29
C GLN A 43 -33.76 -3.43 20.70
N ALA A 44 -34.61 -2.41 20.88
CA ALA A 44 -34.41 -1.08 20.30
C ALA A 44 -33.07 -0.41 20.74
N GLU A 45 -32.64 -0.61 21.99
CA GLU A 45 -31.36 -0.08 22.48
C GLU A 45 -30.17 -0.67 21.71
N LEU A 46 -30.18 -1.98 21.46
CA LEU A 46 -29.14 -2.66 20.69
C LEU A 46 -29.11 -2.21 19.24
N VAL A 47 -30.27 -1.94 18.62
CA VAL A 47 -30.35 -1.39 17.26
C VAL A 47 -29.62 -0.05 17.19
N VAL A 48 -29.90 0.88 18.10
CA VAL A 48 -29.26 2.21 18.12
C VAL A 48 -27.75 2.09 18.33
N VAL A 49 -27.31 1.25 19.27
CA VAL A 49 -25.89 1.02 19.54
C VAL A 49 -25.19 0.42 18.31
N LEU A 50 -25.76 -0.60 17.68
CA LEU A 50 -25.16 -1.27 16.51
C LEU A 50 -25.10 -0.36 15.29
N LEU A 51 -26.12 0.48 15.06
CA LEU A 51 -26.09 1.51 14.01
C LEU A 51 -25.02 2.56 14.28
N ALA A 52 -24.91 3.04 15.52
CA ALA A 52 -23.85 3.98 15.90
C ALA A 52 -22.46 3.36 15.66
N LEU A 53 -22.23 2.15 16.17
CA LEU A 53 -20.96 1.44 15.94
C LEU A 53 -20.70 1.17 14.45
N GLY A 54 -21.74 0.81 13.69
CA GLY A 54 -21.70 0.58 12.25
C GLY A 54 -21.30 1.81 11.44
N ALA A 55 -21.68 3.01 11.91
CA ALA A 55 -21.29 4.27 11.28
C ALA A 55 -19.81 4.63 11.53
N PHE A 56 -19.27 4.32 12.72
CA PHE A 56 -17.96 4.82 13.13
C PHE A 56 -16.83 3.79 13.07
N LEU A 57 -17.03 2.56 13.58
CA LEU A 57 -15.94 1.58 13.71
C LEU A 57 -15.32 1.17 12.38
N PRO A 58 -16.08 0.88 11.30
CA PRO A 58 -15.49 0.52 10.02
C PRO A 58 -14.63 1.65 9.44
N LEU A 59 -15.11 2.90 9.52
CA LEU A 59 -14.38 4.07 9.02
C LEU A 59 -13.12 4.34 9.85
N LEU A 60 -13.22 4.28 11.17
CA LEU A 60 -12.09 4.49 12.08
C LEU A 60 -11.00 3.42 11.84
N GLY A 61 -11.41 2.15 11.72
CA GLY A 61 -10.52 1.04 11.43
C GLY A 61 -9.82 1.18 10.06
N LEU A 62 -10.57 1.56 9.02
CA LEU A 62 -10.02 1.80 7.69
C LEU A 62 -9.03 2.98 7.69
N ALA A 63 -9.40 4.11 8.31
CA ALA A 63 -8.54 5.28 8.41
C ALA A 63 -7.24 4.98 9.19
N ALA A 64 -7.33 4.26 10.30
CA ALA A 64 -6.16 3.84 11.08
C ALA A 64 -5.24 2.93 10.27
N ARG A 65 -5.79 1.96 9.53
CA ARG A 65 -5.04 1.08 8.62
C ARG A 65 -4.33 1.86 7.51
N LEU A 66 -5.04 2.78 6.85
CA LEU A 66 -4.48 3.62 5.78
C LEU A 66 -3.39 4.56 6.28
N ARG A 67 -3.47 5.02 7.53
CA ARG A 67 -2.47 5.90 8.15
C ARG A 67 -1.23 5.13 8.61
N SER A 68 -1.41 3.93 9.16
CA SER A 68 -0.32 3.11 9.73
C SER A 68 0.47 2.33 8.70
N ARG A 69 -0.17 1.86 7.61
CA ARG A 69 0.48 1.04 6.58
C ARG A 69 0.09 1.53 5.17
N PRO A 70 0.59 2.71 4.75
CA PRO A 70 0.29 3.22 3.42
C PRO A 70 0.99 2.37 2.36
N LEU A 71 0.21 1.72 1.49
CA LEU A 71 0.76 1.08 0.29
C LEU A 71 0.95 2.15 -0.77
N TRP A 72 2.15 2.23 -1.34
CA TRP A 72 2.48 3.16 -2.41
C TRP A 72 2.61 2.41 -3.74
N ALA A 73 2.17 3.02 -4.82
CA ALA A 73 2.27 2.48 -6.17
C ALA A 73 2.82 3.51 -7.15
N LEU A 74 3.81 3.13 -7.96
CA LEU A 74 4.33 3.93 -9.06
C LEU A 74 4.14 3.16 -10.37
N GLN A 75 3.52 3.79 -11.36
CA GLN A 75 3.38 3.23 -12.71
C GLN A 75 4.50 3.73 -13.61
N VAL A 76 5.08 2.82 -14.38
CA VAL A 76 6.26 3.06 -15.21
C VAL A 76 6.04 2.46 -16.60
N PRO A 77 6.39 3.17 -17.68
CA PRO A 77 6.38 2.59 -19.03
C PRO A 77 7.41 1.46 -19.20
N ASP A 78 7.08 0.52 -20.08
CA ASP A 78 7.58 -0.86 -20.21
C ASP A 78 9.13 -1.05 -20.23
N ASP A 79 9.70 -1.61 -19.15
CA ASP A 79 10.79 -2.60 -19.11
C ASP A 79 11.05 -3.07 -17.65
N ALA A 80 10.49 -4.21 -17.24
CA ALA A 80 10.51 -4.67 -15.85
C ALA A 80 11.92 -5.04 -15.37
N GLN A 81 12.77 -5.52 -16.27
CA GLN A 81 14.15 -5.86 -15.95
C GLN A 81 15.00 -4.61 -15.78
N ARG A 82 14.80 -3.59 -16.64
CA ARG A 82 15.41 -2.26 -16.43
C ARG A 82 14.96 -1.64 -15.13
N VAL A 83 13.66 -1.67 -14.82
CA VAL A 83 13.14 -1.11 -13.56
C VAL A 83 13.74 -1.83 -12.35
N ALA A 84 13.81 -3.16 -12.35
CA ALA A 84 14.44 -3.92 -11.29
C ALA A 84 15.94 -3.61 -11.15
N GLY A 85 16.66 -3.47 -12.27
CA GLY A 85 18.06 -3.06 -12.30
C GLY A 85 18.28 -1.65 -11.74
N VAL A 86 17.43 -0.69 -12.13
CA VAL A 86 17.45 0.69 -11.63
C VAL A 86 17.15 0.73 -10.13
N VAL A 87 16.20 -0.05 -9.64
CA VAL A 87 15.90 -0.17 -8.21
C VAL A 87 17.13 -0.67 -7.45
N ARG A 88 17.77 -1.76 -7.90
CA ARG A 88 19.00 -2.27 -7.27
C ARG A 88 20.11 -1.23 -7.30
N ALA A 89 20.32 -0.56 -8.43
CA ALA A 89 21.30 0.52 -8.55
C ALA A 89 20.98 1.74 -7.68
N THR A 90 19.71 1.98 -7.35
CA THR A 90 19.26 3.08 -6.46
C THR A 90 19.62 2.79 -5.01
N LEU A 91 19.64 1.51 -4.62
CA LEU A 91 19.97 1.06 -3.28
C LEU A 91 21.49 0.92 -3.06
N GLY A 92 22.28 0.98 -4.13
CA GLY A 92 23.74 1.15 -4.08
C GLY A 92 24.45 0.02 -3.34
N GLU A 93 25.31 0.39 -2.37
CA GLU A 93 26.16 -0.55 -1.61
C GLU A 93 25.39 -1.48 -0.66
N ARG A 94 24.09 -1.21 -0.41
CA ARG A 94 23.21 -2.10 0.36
C ARG A 94 22.18 -2.71 -0.57
N PRO A 95 22.54 -3.78 -1.32
CA PRO A 95 21.63 -4.39 -2.25
C PRO A 95 20.41 -4.95 -1.51
N PRO A 96 19.19 -4.81 -2.07
CA PRO A 96 18.02 -5.39 -1.48
C PRO A 96 18.12 -6.92 -1.45
N THR A 97 17.57 -7.55 -0.42
CA THR A 97 17.41 -9.00 -0.39
C THR A 97 16.22 -9.40 -1.26
N ALA A 98 16.44 -10.26 -2.25
CA ALA A 98 15.32 -10.87 -2.97
C ALA A 98 14.59 -11.82 -2.03
N VAL A 99 13.27 -11.66 -1.93
CA VAL A 99 12.44 -12.50 -1.06
C VAL A 99 11.24 -13.03 -1.83
N THR A 100 10.79 -14.23 -1.50
CA THR A 100 9.55 -14.75 -2.07
C THR A 100 8.33 -14.08 -1.43
N PRO A 101 7.16 -14.03 -2.10
CA PRO A 101 5.93 -13.55 -1.47
C PRO A 101 5.55 -14.30 -0.19
N ALA A 102 5.97 -15.57 -0.06
CA ALA A 102 5.79 -16.37 1.14
C ALA A 102 6.65 -15.87 2.31
N GLU A 103 7.93 -15.58 2.06
CA GLU A 103 8.88 -15.04 3.05
C GLU A 103 8.58 -13.60 3.47
N ALA A 104 7.89 -12.85 2.60
CA ALA A 104 7.55 -11.47 2.87
C ALA A 104 6.45 -11.30 3.94
N GLY A 105 5.75 -12.38 4.33
CA GLY A 105 4.64 -12.32 5.31
C GLY A 105 3.41 -11.54 4.83
N HIS A 106 3.42 -11.10 3.58
CA HIS A 106 2.40 -10.24 2.95
C HIS A 106 1.94 -10.83 1.61
N GLY A 107 1.95 -12.17 1.49
CA GLY A 107 1.81 -12.91 0.22
C GLY A 107 0.58 -12.57 -0.61
N GLY A 108 -0.50 -12.05 0.00
CA GLY A 108 -1.67 -11.56 -0.73
C GLY A 108 -1.45 -10.22 -1.45
N LEU A 109 -0.66 -9.30 -0.88
CA LEU A 109 -0.43 -7.97 -1.47
C LEU A 109 0.58 -8.01 -2.61
N PHE A 110 1.63 -8.82 -2.44
CA PHE A 110 2.70 -8.98 -3.42
C PHE A 110 2.50 -10.21 -4.33
N ARG A 111 1.29 -10.78 -4.36
CA ARG A 111 0.97 -11.88 -5.28
C ARG A 111 1.16 -11.42 -6.72
N GLY A 112 1.97 -12.16 -7.49
CA GLY A 112 2.32 -11.81 -8.87
C GLY A 112 3.34 -10.67 -8.99
N CYS A 113 3.98 -10.25 -7.88
CA CYS A 113 5.16 -9.40 -7.95
C CYS A 113 6.38 -10.27 -8.18
N GLU A 114 7.12 -9.99 -9.25
CA GLU A 114 8.37 -10.64 -9.58
C GLU A 114 9.26 -9.65 -10.36
N PRO A 115 10.40 -9.21 -9.80
CA PRO A 115 10.95 -9.56 -8.48
C PRO A 115 10.28 -8.84 -7.28
N LEU A 116 10.47 -9.39 -6.08
CA LEU A 116 10.14 -8.80 -4.78
C LEU A 116 11.41 -8.60 -3.95
N PHE A 117 11.53 -7.42 -3.34
CA PHE A 117 12.72 -6.98 -2.62
C PHE A 117 12.38 -6.59 -1.19
N ARG A 118 13.19 -7.03 -0.23
CA ARG A 118 13.26 -6.49 1.13
C ARG A 118 14.42 -5.50 1.21
N ILE A 119 14.12 -4.31 1.70
CA ILE A 119 15.07 -3.21 1.88
C ILE A 119 15.18 -2.98 3.38
N ASP A 120 16.38 -3.08 3.94
CA ASP A 120 16.57 -2.95 5.39
C ASP A 120 16.62 -1.50 5.86
N GLN A 121 16.95 -0.55 4.97
CA GLN A 121 17.12 0.86 5.32
C GLN A 121 16.62 1.80 4.21
N PRO A 122 15.45 2.45 4.39
CA PRO A 122 14.46 2.18 5.45
C PRO A 122 13.82 0.78 5.29
N PRO A 123 13.45 0.11 6.40
CA PRO A 123 12.69 -1.15 6.37
C PRO A 123 11.44 -1.02 5.49
N CYS A 124 11.44 -1.70 4.34
CA CYS A 124 10.29 -1.76 3.45
C CYS A 124 10.36 -2.95 2.48
N LEU A 125 9.20 -3.31 1.95
CA LEU A 125 9.04 -4.28 0.87
C LEU A 125 8.73 -3.55 -0.44
N LEU A 126 9.43 -3.91 -1.50
CA LEU A 126 9.23 -3.37 -2.84
C LEU A 126 9.01 -4.49 -3.85
N GLY A 127 7.81 -4.57 -4.41
CA GLY A 127 7.45 -5.53 -5.45
C GLY A 127 7.34 -4.89 -6.82
N VAL A 128 7.77 -5.59 -7.85
CA VAL A 128 7.57 -5.22 -9.25
C VAL A 128 6.47 -6.09 -9.83
N ARG A 129 5.35 -5.50 -10.25
CA ARG A 129 4.24 -6.25 -10.87
C ARG A 129 4.01 -5.79 -12.29
N ARG A 130 4.01 -6.73 -13.22
CA ARG A 130 3.50 -6.54 -14.58
C ARG A 130 2.05 -6.99 -14.63
N PHE A 131 1.16 -6.14 -15.14
CA PHE A 131 -0.22 -6.56 -15.39
C PHE A 131 -0.32 -7.17 -16.80
N PRO A 132 -0.91 -8.36 -16.94
CA PRO A 132 -1.13 -8.95 -18.26
C PRO A 132 -2.08 -8.06 -19.07
N GLY A 133 -1.65 -7.66 -20.28
CA GLY A 133 -2.41 -6.79 -21.17
C GLY A 133 -2.19 -5.28 -20.99
N ASP A 134 -1.34 -4.87 -20.05
CA ASP A 134 -0.95 -3.48 -19.88
C ASP A 134 0.53 -3.28 -20.28
N SER A 135 0.84 -2.13 -20.89
CA SER A 135 2.21 -1.72 -21.24
C SER A 135 2.94 -1.06 -20.07
N SER A 136 2.34 -1.13 -18.88
CA SER A 136 2.83 -0.48 -17.66
C SER A 136 3.31 -1.50 -16.62
N ILE A 137 4.34 -1.11 -15.88
CA ILE A 137 4.86 -1.82 -14.72
C ILE A 137 4.47 -1.05 -13.48
N THR A 138 3.91 -1.76 -12.51
CA THR A 138 3.57 -1.20 -11.20
C THR A 138 4.62 -1.59 -10.18
N LEU A 139 5.32 -0.59 -9.65
CA LEU A 139 6.11 -0.73 -8.44
C LEU A 139 5.21 -0.56 -7.23
N LEU A 140 5.18 -1.56 -6.35
CA LEU A 140 4.45 -1.53 -5.09
C LEU A 140 5.45 -1.39 -3.94
N LEU A 141 5.29 -0.39 -3.10
CA LEU A 141 6.13 -0.17 -1.92
C LEU A 141 5.27 -0.21 -0.67
N LEU A 142 5.59 -1.13 0.24
CA LEU A 142 4.98 -1.26 1.55
C LEU A 142 6.03 -0.90 2.63
N PRO A 143 5.85 0.20 3.37
CA PRO A 143 6.75 0.55 4.45
C PRO A 143 6.57 -0.37 5.66
N GLU A 144 7.68 -0.80 6.24
CA GLU A 144 7.72 -1.49 7.54
C GLU A 144 8.21 -0.53 8.64
N SER A 145 8.89 0.55 8.24
CA SER A 145 9.32 1.65 9.12
C SER A 145 8.28 2.78 9.22
N SER A 146 8.27 3.45 10.38
CA SER A 146 7.54 4.70 10.62
C SER A 146 8.33 5.95 10.17
N ASP A 147 9.60 5.81 9.79
CA ASP A 147 10.44 6.90 9.31
C ASP A 147 9.98 7.38 7.92
N ARG A 148 9.12 8.40 7.93
CA ARG A 148 8.55 8.98 6.72
C ARG A 148 9.60 9.69 5.87
N GLU A 149 10.60 10.32 6.48
CA GLU A 149 11.60 11.08 5.73
C GLU A 149 12.53 10.16 4.95
N ALA A 150 12.97 9.04 5.55
CA ALA A 150 13.74 8.04 4.83
C ALA A 150 12.94 7.39 3.70
N LEU A 151 11.66 7.09 3.94
CA LEU A 151 10.76 6.55 2.90
C LEU A 151 10.56 7.55 1.76
N ASP A 152 10.38 8.83 2.06
CA ASP A 152 10.16 9.88 1.06
C ASP A 152 11.42 10.09 0.20
N ARG A 153 12.61 10.07 0.82
CA ARG A 153 13.88 10.09 0.11
C ARG A 153 14.05 8.89 -0.82
N LEU A 154 13.71 7.68 -0.35
CA LEU A 154 13.75 6.47 -1.17
C LEU A 154 12.78 6.55 -2.36
N ARG A 155 11.53 6.94 -2.12
CA ARG A 155 10.51 7.10 -3.17
C ARG A 155 10.94 8.13 -4.22
N ALA A 156 11.50 9.25 -3.78
CA ALA A 156 12.03 10.28 -4.68
C ALA A 156 13.26 9.80 -5.46
N ALA A 157 14.15 9.01 -4.85
CA ALA A 157 15.31 8.44 -5.53
C ALA A 157 14.90 7.44 -6.62
N ILE A 158 13.97 6.53 -6.32
CA ILE A 158 13.42 5.58 -7.29
C ILE A 158 12.68 6.33 -8.40
N GLY A 159 11.78 7.24 -8.03
CA GLY A 159 10.98 8.00 -9.00
C GLY A 159 11.84 8.76 -10.00
N ARG A 160 12.90 9.44 -9.56
CA ARG A 160 13.82 10.19 -10.43
C ARG A 160 14.59 9.33 -11.43
N ARG A 161 14.86 8.07 -11.12
CA ARG A 161 15.65 7.18 -11.99
C ARG A 161 14.79 6.33 -12.92
N VAL A 162 13.52 6.15 -12.54
CA VAL A 162 12.60 5.25 -13.23
C VAL A 162 11.63 6.01 -14.14
N LEU A 163 11.28 7.25 -13.80
CA LEU A 163 10.47 8.11 -14.68
C LEU A 163 11.37 8.77 -15.74
N PRO A 164 10.89 8.91 -16.99
CA PRO A 164 11.60 9.68 -18.01
C PRO A 164 11.74 11.16 -17.57
N PRO A 165 12.81 11.86 -18.00
CA PRO A 165 12.86 13.31 -17.85
C PRO A 165 11.69 13.92 -18.62
N GLY A 166 10.82 14.62 -17.91
CA GLY A 166 9.74 15.42 -18.51
C GLY A 166 10.25 16.68 -19.16
#